data_AF-A0A1J6W6G4-F1
#
_entry.id   AF-A0A1J6W6G4-F1
#
_cell.length_a   1.000
_cell.length_b   1.000
_cell.length_c   1.000
_cell.angle_alpha   90.00
_cell.angle_beta   90.00
_cell.angle_gamma   90.00
#
_symmetry.space_group_name_H-M   'P 1'
#
loop_
_entity.id
_entity.type
_entity.pdbx_description
1 polymer ?
#
loop_
_entity_poly.entity_id
_entity_poly.type
_entity_poly.pdbx_seq_one_letter_code
_entity_poly.pdbx_strand_id
1 'polypeptide(L)'
;MSKKILFGCIALGMSAIMLIAADFSKSGFGYFGEFSRDNNSSNSEVIKTKGVKSLQEYVSESDVEKLTYFKQNVSPEKIKDKQKAKDNAINELVDRYAIYLEAKEQGLNVSDDELQKTIDFSIENAKKVENQDFKDYLDGLDMTIEEYYNEYTKETLRDKLLENKLIDKVTKNQKDPKEKMKRWNEEKEKITNTFKKNNSEKIKNLKNNIKKNN
;
A
#
# COMPACT_ATOMS: atom_id res chain seq x y z
N MET A 1 74.01 -16.97 -34.46
CA MET A 1 73.96 -18.23 -33.67
C MET A 1 73.14 -17.94 -32.42
N SER A 2 71.88 -18.40 -32.39
CA SER A 2 71.39 -19.56 -31.61
C SER A 2 71.50 -19.34 -30.09
N LYS A 3 70.39 -19.01 -29.40
CA LYS A 3 69.32 -19.91 -28.87
C LYS A 3 69.72 -20.66 -27.59
N LYS A 4 68.98 -20.39 -26.51
CA LYS A 4 68.33 -21.30 -25.51
C LYS A 4 67.92 -20.42 -24.31
N ILE A 5 66.65 -20.02 -24.10
CA ILE A 5 65.46 -20.75 -23.61
C ILE A 5 65.68 -21.49 -22.28
N LEU A 6 65.05 -20.97 -21.22
CA LEU A 6 64.48 -21.71 -20.07
C LEU A 6 63.43 -20.78 -19.41
N PHE A 7 62.14 -20.93 -19.72
CA PHE A 7 61.10 -21.67 -18.98
C PHE A 7 60.84 -21.23 -17.53
N GLY A 8 59.60 -20.77 -17.30
CA GLY A 8 58.84 -21.15 -16.10
C GLY A 8 58.52 -20.04 -15.10
N CYS A 9 57.39 -19.37 -15.28
CA CYS A 9 56.35 -19.27 -14.25
C CYS A 9 55.07 -18.69 -14.87
N ILE A 10 54.13 -19.59 -15.15
CA ILE A 10 52.73 -19.28 -15.37
C ILE A 10 52.21 -18.75 -14.03
N ALA A 11 52.02 -17.44 -13.93
CA ALA A 11 51.13 -16.87 -12.93
C ALA A 11 49.91 -16.35 -13.68
N LEU A 12 48.85 -17.13 -13.59
CA LEU A 12 47.48 -16.75 -13.92
C LEU A 12 47.19 -15.39 -13.30
N GLY A 13 47.31 -14.33 -14.10
CA GLY A 13 46.70 -13.04 -13.82
C GLY A 13 45.19 -13.25 -13.93
N MET A 14 44.61 -13.83 -12.87
CA MET A 14 43.18 -13.87 -12.66
C MET A 14 42.66 -12.47 -12.93
N SER A 15 41.88 -12.37 -14.00
CA SER A 15 40.77 -11.44 -14.09
C SER A 15 39.89 -11.69 -12.87
N ALA A 16 40.30 -11.15 -11.72
CA ALA A 16 39.39 -10.83 -10.65
C ALA A 16 38.49 -9.75 -11.24
N ILE A 17 37.44 -10.23 -11.90
CA ILE A 17 36.17 -9.56 -12.00
C ILE A 17 35.90 -9.08 -10.57
N MET A 18 36.25 -7.83 -10.28
CA MET A 18 35.68 -7.11 -9.16
C MET A 18 34.22 -6.87 -9.54
N LEU A 19 33.43 -7.93 -9.43
CA LEU A 19 32.02 -7.90 -9.11
C LEU A 19 31.92 -7.53 -7.61
N ILE A 20 32.56 -6.43 -7.23
CA ILE A 20 32.33 -5.77 -5.96
C ILE A 20 31.15 -4.86 -6.25
N ALA A 21 29.99 -5.46 -5.99
CA ALA A 21 28.79 -4.82 -5.52
C ALA A 21 28.59 -3.41 -6.06
N ALA A 22 27.84 -3.31 -7.15
CA ALA A 22 26.88 -2.24 -7.28
C ALA A 22 25.86 -2.40 -6.13
N ASP A 23 26.30 -2.13 -4.90
CA ASP A 23 25.44 -1.87 -3.77
C ASP A 23 24.88 -0.47 -4.02
N PHE A 24 24.03 -0.37 -5.05
CA PHE A 24 23.04 0.69 -5.11
C PHE A 24 22.26 0.51 -3.82
N SER A 25 22.59 1.32 -2.81
CA SER A 25 21.82 1.39 -1.57
C SER A 25 20.36 1.54 -1.99
N LYS A 26 19.59 0.46 -1.88
CA LYS A 26 18.20 0.42 -2.35
C LYS A 26 17.48 1.62 -1.77
N SER A 27 16.72 2.34 -2.59
CA SER A 27 15.96 3.48 -2.09
C SER A 27 14.97 3.02 -1.01
N GLY A 28 14.53 3.94 -0.16
CA GLY A 28 13.52 3.63 0.87
C GLY A 28 12.23 3.07 0.27
N PHE A 29 11.93 3.40 -0.99
CA PHE A 29 10.80 2.85 -1.73
C PHE A 29 11.06 1.42 -2.22
N GLY A 30 12.25 1.12 -2.74
CA GLY A 30 12.61 -0.26 -3.09
C GLY A 30 12.56 -1.20 -1.89
N TYR A 31 13.10 -0.78 -0.75
CA TYR A 31 13.02 -1.57 0.49
C TYR A 31 11.58 -1.74 0.98
N PHE A 32 10.75 -0.71 0.81
CA PHE A 32 9.33 -0.80 1.13
C PHE A 32 8.57 -1.73 0.18
N GLY A 33 8.96 -1.80 -1.09
CA GLY A 33 8.44 -2.77 -2.06
C GLY A 33 8.71 -4.20 -1.62
N GLU A 34 9.96 -4.51 -1.29
CA GLU A 34 10.36 -5.83 -0.81
C GLU A 34 9.64 -6.20 0.49
N PHE A 35 9.63 -5.27 1.45
CA PHE A 35 8.88 -5.44 2.69
C PHE A 35 7.39 -5.71 2.41
N SER A 36 6.78 -4.98 1.48
CA SER A 36 5.37 -5.14 1.13
C SER A 36 5.09 -6.48 0.49
N ARG A 37 5.98 -6.98 -0.39
CA ARG A 37 5.89 -8.30 -1.00
C ARG A 37 5.99 -9.40 0.05
N ASP A 38 7.01 -9.34 0.90
CA ASP A 38 7.30 -10.37 1.90
C ASP A 38 6.20 -10.44 2.98
N ASN A 39 5.58 -9.29 3.28
CA ASN A 39 4.48 -9.20 4.23
C ASN A 39 3.11 -9.28 3.56
N ASN A 40 3.00 -9.54 2.26
CA ASN A 40 1.71 -9.71 1.62
C ASN A 40 1.16 -11.10 1.97
N SER A 41 0.42 -11.21 3.07
CA SER A 41 -0.23 -12.48 3.40
C SER A 41 -1.28 -12.80 2.33
N SER A 42 -1.49 -14.08 2.07
CA SER A 42 -2.49 -14.62 1.14
C SER A 42 -3.94 -14.15 1.42
N ASN A 43 -4.18 -13.27 2.39
CA ASN A 43 -5.46 -12.59 2.61
C ASN A 43 -5.94 -11.77 1.41
N SER A 44 -5.08 -11.40 0.45
CA SER A 44 -5.57 -10.81 -0.81
C SER A 44 -6.53 -11.74 -1.57
N GLU A 45 -6.40 -13.08 -1.43
CA GLU A 45 -7.34 -14.04 -2.01
C GLU A 45 -8.69 -14.10 -1.28
N VAL A 46 -8.70 -13.83 0.02
CA VAL A 46 -9.93 -13.81 0.85
C VAL A 46 -10.77 -12.57 0.52
N ILE A 47 -10.14 -11.43 0.26
CA ILE A 47 -10.83 -10.20 -0.18
C ILE A 47 -11.38 -10.35 -1.61
N LYS A 48 -10.64 -11.04 -2.50
CA LYS A 48 -10.96 -11.21 -3.93
C LYS A 48 -12.28 -11.92 -4.24
N THR A 49 -12.89 -12.65 -3.30
CA THR A 49 -13.99 -13.59 -3.65
C THR A 49 -15.32 -13.42 -2.93
N LYS A 50 -15.44 -12.72 -1.78
CA LYS A 50 -16.71 -12.73 -1.00
C LYS A 50 -17.16 -11.41 -0.36
N GLY A 51 -16.45 -10.29 -0.59
CA GLY A 51 -16.69 -9.05 0.13
C GLY A 51 -16.27 -9.16 1.60
N VAL A 52 -15.56 -8.16 2.11
CA VAL A 52 -15.05 -8.18 3.48
C VAL A 52 -16.23 -8.06 4.45
N LYS A 53 -16.41 -9.03 5.36
CA LYS A 53 -17.58 -9.07 6.24
C LYS A 53 -17.29 -8.57 7.65
N SER A 54 -16.04 -8.58 8.09
CA SER A 54 -15.68 -8.14 9.46
C SER A 54 -14.51 -7.17 9.51
N LEU A 55 -14.47 -6.38 10.58
CA LEU A 55 -13.38 -5.44 10.88
C LEU A 55 -12.02 -6.15 10.98
N GLN A 56 -12.00 -7.37 11.52
CA GLN A 56 -10.79 -8.17 11.71
C GLN A 56 -10.22 -8.69 10.38
N GLU A 57 -11.08 -9.00 9.41
CA GLU A 57 -10.66 -9.38 8.06
C GLU A 57 -10.12 -8.17 7.30
N TYR A 58 -10.73 -6.99 7.48
CA TYR A 58 -10.30 -5.76 6.82
C TYR A 58 -9.00 -5.19 7.41
N VAL A 59 -8.86 -5.20 8.73
CA VAL A 59 -7.69 -4.67 9.43
C VAL A 59 -6.76 -5.82 9.81
N SER A 60 -6.09 -6.38 8.80
CA SER A 60 -5.17 -7.49 8.98
C SER A 60 -3.84 -7.05 9.62
N GLU A 61 -3.12 -7.98 10.25
CA GLU A 61 -1.79 -7.73 10.81
C GLU A 61 -0.81 -7.28 9.72
N SER A 62 -0.82 -7.97 8.57
CA SER A 62 -0.06 -7.61 7.37
C SER A 62 -0.29 -6.16 6.93
N ASP A 63 -1.54 -5.71 6.85
CA ASP A 63 -1.86 -4.35 6.42
C ASP A 63 -1.42 -3.30 7.45
N VAL A 64 -1.56 -3.63 8.74
CA VAL A 64 -1.03 -2.79 9.82
C VAL A 64 0.48 -2.68 9.74
N GLU A 65 1.20 -3.76 9.48
CA GLU A 65 2.67 -3.77 9.37
C GLU A 65 3.17 -2.99 8.16
N LYS A 66 2.58 -3.21 6.98
CA LYS A 66 2.86 -2.43 5.75
C LYS A 66 2.66 -0.94 6.00
N LEU A 67 1.53 -0.55 6.57
CA LEU A 67 1.24 0.86 6.82
C LEU A 67 2.09 1.46 7.96
N THR A 68 2.44 0.65 8.96
CA THR A 68 3.39 1.05 10.01
C THR A 68 4.76 1.32 9.42
N TYR A 69 5.29 0.40 8.62
CA TYR A 69 6.58 0.58 7.96
C TYR A 69 6.58 1.82 7.07
N PHE A 70 5.54 2.00 6.25
CA PHE A 70 5.40 3.18 5.40
C PHE A 70 5.47 4.47 6.24
N LYS A 71 4.72 4.55 7.35
CA LYS A 71 4.72 5.71 8.24
C LYS A 71 6.06 5.96 8.95
N GLN A 72 6.86 4.93 9.19
CA GLN A 72 8.17 5.09 9.83
C GLN A 72 9.26 5.49 8.84
N ASN A 73 9.22 4.94 7.63
CA ASN A 73 10.38 4.92 6.74
C ASN A 73 10.19 5.73 5.45
N VAL A 74 8.96 5.83 4.95
CA VAL A 74 8.66 6.33 3.59
C VAL A 74 7.87 7.63 3.61
N SER A 75 6.85 7.73 4.46
CA SER A 75 5.97 8.90 4.57
C SER A 75 6.77 10.20 4.74
N PRO A 76 6.36 11.32 4.10
CA PRO A 76 6.95 12.63 4.36
C PRO A 76 6.89 13.03 5.84
N GLU A 77 5.84 12.60 6.53
CA GLU A 77 5.62 12.81 7.96
C GLU A 77 6.04 11.56 8.76
N LYS A 78 7.34 11.25 8.78
CA LYS A 78 7.86 10.04 9.45
C LYS A 78 7.55 10.05 10.94
N ILE A 79 6.96 8.95 11.42
CA ILE A 79 6.69 8.74 12.85
C ILE A 79 7.81 7.86 13.43
N LYS A 80 8.73 8.46 14.19
CA LYS A 80 9.87 7.72 14.79
C LYS A 80 9.44 6.64 15.78
N ASP A 81 8.41 6.93 16.58
CA ASP A 81 7.89 5.98 17.56
C ASP A 81 7.08 4.87 16.87
N LYS A 82 7.57 3.64 16.93
CA LYS A 82 6.94 2.46 16.31
C LYS A 82 5.52 2.23 16.82
N GLN A 83 5.30 2.41 18.12
CA GLN A 83 3.99 2.16 18.73
C GLN A 83 2.97 3.22 18.28
N LYS A 84 3.38 4.49 18.19
CA LYS A 84 2.57 5.58 17.63
C LYS A 84 2.30 5.35 16.14
N ALA A 85 3.28 4.90 15.36
CA ALA A 85 3.11 4.59 13.94
C ALA A 85 2.08 3.44 13.76
N LYS A 86 2.19 2.39 14.58
CA LYS A 86 1.28 1.25 14.61
C LYS A 86 -0.15 1.63 15.02
N ASP A 87 -0.30 2.43 16.08
CA ASP A 87 -1.62 2.91 16.50
C ASP A 87 -2.26 3.82 15.44
N ASN A 88 -1.46 4.63 14.73
CA ASN A 88 -1.94 5.41 13.58
C ASN A 88 -2.37 4.51 12.41
N ALA A 89 -1.58 3.49 12.07
CA ALA A 89 -1.92 2.55 11.01
C ALA A 89 -3.25 1.83 11.29
N ILE A 90 -3.44 1.33 12.52
CA ILE A 90 -4.69 0.69 12.93
C ILE A 90 -5.87 1.66 12.83
N ASN A 91 -5.73 2.87 13.37
CA ASN A 91 -6.80 3.86 13.32
C ASN A 91 -7.18 4.23 11.88
N GLU A 92 -6.19 4.39 11.00
CA GLU A 92 -6.43 4.69 9.59
C GLU A 92 -7.17 3.57 8.86
N LEU A 93 -6.80 2.30 9.11
CA LEU A 93 -7.49 1.14 8.53
C LEU A 93 -8.91 1.00 9.07
N VAL A 94 -9.14 1.28 10.37
CA VAL A 94 -10.47 1.36 10.97
C VAL A 94 -11.32 2.45 10.32
N ASP A 95 -10.74 3.62 10.05
CA ASP A 95 -11.45 4.73 9.41
C ASP A 95 -11.84 4.41 7.98
N ARG A 96 -10.92 3.78 7.22
CA ARG A 96 -11.23 3.27 5.87
C ARG A 96 -12.36 2.25 5.90
N TYR A 97 -12.34 1.31 6.83
CA TYR A 97 -13.42 0.32 6.97
C TYR A 97 -14.77 0.95 7.33
N ALA A 98 -14.77 1.96 8.20
CA ALA A 98 -15.99 2.69 8.55
C ALA A 98 -16.63 3.37 7.33
N ILE A 99 -15.80 4.01 6.48
CA ILE A 99 -16.24 4.66 5.24
C ILE A 99 -16.75 3.62 4.23
N TYR A 100 -16.02 2.51 4.08
CA TYR A 100 -16.45 1.39 3.23
C TYR A 100 -17.84 0.90 3.63
N LEU A 101 -18.05 0.61 4.92
CA LEU A 101 -19.34 0.14 5.43
C LEU A 101 -20.45 1.15 5.21
N GLU A 102 -20.23 2.42 5.54
CA GLU A 102 -21.23 3.48 5.31
C GLU A 102 -21.65 3.53 3.83
N ALA A 103 -20.69 3.47 2.91
CA ALA A 103 -21.00 3.48 1.49
C ALA A 103 -21.83 2.26 1.07
N LYS A 104 -21.52 1.06 1.59
CA LYS A 104 -22.30 -0.16 1.35
C LYS A 104 -23.71 -0.08 1.96
N GLU A 105 -23.84 0.41 3.19
CA GLU A 105 -25.13 0.62 3.86
C GLU A 105 -26.02 1.60 3.10
N GLN A 106 -25.40 2.59 2.44
CA GLN A 106 -26.06 3.53 1.55
C GLN A 106 -26.39 2.99 0.15
N GLY A 107 -26.17 1.69 -0.08
CA GLY A 107 -26.46 1.01 -1.34
C GLY A 107 -25.51 1.38 -2.48
N LEU A 108 -24.34 1.97 -2.17
CA LEU A 108 -23.34 2.28 -3.19
C LEU A 108 -22.60 1.02 -3.63
N ASN A 109 -22.26 0.99 -4.91
CA ASN A 109 -21.50 -0.10 -5.51
C ASN A 109 -20.59 0.44 -6.62
N VAL A 110 -19.56 -0.34 -6.94
CA VAL A 110 -18.65 -0.12 -8.06
C VAL A 110 -18.80 -1.31 -8.99
N SER A 111 -19.10 -1.06 -10.26
CA SER A 111 -19.14 -2.14 -11.25
C SER A 111 -17.72 -2.54 -11.67
N ASP A 112 -17.56 -3.77 -12.18
CA ASP A 112 -16.26 -4.20 -12.71
C ASP A 112 -15.80 -3.37 -13.90
N ASP A 113 -16.73 -2.88 -14.73
CA ASP A 113 -16.41 -1.96 -15.84
C ASP A 113 -15.89 -0.60 -15.34
N GLU A 114 -16.49 -0.04 -14.28
CA GLU A 114 -16.02 1.21 -13.66
C GLU A 114 -14.62 1.03 -13.06
N LEU A 115 -14.41 -0.11 -12.40
CA LEU A 115 -13.12 -0.49 -11.83
C LEU A 115 -12.06 -0.66 -12.94
N GLN A 116 -12.36 -1.38 -14.01
CA GLN A 116 -11.41 -1.63 -15.10
C GLN A 116 -11.03 -0.33 -15.80
N LYS A 117 -12.00 0.55 -16.10
CA LYS A 117 -11.70 1.89 -16.66
C LYS A 117 -10.76 2.70 -15.77
N THR A 118 -10.92 2.59 -14.46
CA THR A 118 -10.05 3.28 -13.49
C THR A 118 -8.65 2.67 -13.46
N ILE A 119 -8.53 1.35 -13.55
CA ILE A 119 -7.25 0.64 -13.68
C ILE A 119 -6.53 1.06 -14.96
N ASP A 120 -7.21 1.01 -16.11
CA ASP A 120 -6.63 1.36 -17.41
C ASP A 120 -6.12 2.81 -17.40
N PHE A 121 -6.94 3.73 -16.88
CA PHE A 121 -6.54 5.13 -16.70
C PHE A 121 -5.33 5.27 -15.77
N SER A 122 -5.26 4.50 -14.68
CA SER A 122 -4.14 4.57 -13.72
C SER A 122 -2.83 4.07 -14.35
N ILE A 123 -2.88 2.97 -15.10
CA ILE A 123 -1.74 2.43 -15.84
C ILE A 123 -1.24 3.45 -16.87
N GLU A 124 -2.16 4.03 -17.66
CA GLU A 124 -1.80 5.01 -18.68
C GLU A 124 -1.11 6.24 -18.07
N ASN A 125 -1.64 6.77 -16.96
CA ASN A 125 -1.04 7.91 -16.29
C ASN A 125 0.29 7.57 -15.61
N ALA A 126 0.39 6.41 -14.97
CA ALA A 126 1.63 5.98 -14.32
C ALA A 126 2.79 5.88 -15.32
N LYS A 127 2.53 5.35 -16.52
CA LYS A 127 3.51 5.27 -17.62
C LYS A 127 3.96 6.65 -18.13
N LYS A 128 3.09 7.67 -18.05
CA LYS A 128 3.41 9.04 -18.51
C LYS A 128 4.22 9.84 -17.49
N VAL A 129 4.01 9.59 -16.21
CA VAL A 129 4.55 10.41 -15.10
C VAL A 129 5.77 9.77 -14.44
N GLU A 130 6.13 8.53 -14.83
CA GLU A 130 7.23 7.70 -14.31
C GLU A 130 8.19 8.40 -13.33
N ASN A 131 7.88 8.30 -12.04
CA ASN A 131 8.74 8.75 -10.95
C ASN A 131 9.65 7.59 -10.51
N GLN A 132 10.94 7.83 -10.32
CA GLN A 132 11.92 6.84 -9.86
C GLN A 132 11.49 6.15 -8.56
N ASP A 133 10.89 6.86 -7.60
CA ASP A 133 10.40 6.28 -6.35
C ASP A 133 9.36 5.18 -6.61
N PHE A 134 8.50 5.39 -7.62
CA PHE A 134 7.49 4.40 -7.99
C PHE A 134 8.12 3.20 -8.72
N LYS A 135 9.11 3.43 -9.58
CA LYS A 135 9.86 2.33 -10.23
C LYS A 135 10.57 1.46 -9.19
N ASP A 136 11.30 2.08 -8.27
CA ASP A 136 12.01 1.35 -7.22
C ASP A 136 11.04 0.53 -6.36
N TYR A 137 9.86 1.09 -6.04
CA TYR A 137 8.83 0.36 -5.30
C TYR A 137 8.31 -0.86 -6.06
N LEU A 138 8.08 -0.74 -7.37
CA LEU A 138 7.66 -1.84 -8.23
C LEU A 138 8.72 -2.93 -8.36
N ASP A 139 9.99 -2.53 -8.52
CA ASP A 139 11.13 -3.44 -8.54
C ASP A 139 11.24 -4.22 -7.21
N GLY A 140 11.02 -3.53 -6.08
CA GLY A 140 10.98 -4.19 -4.77
C GLY A 140 9.79 -5.15 -4.61
N LEU A 141 8.64 -4.81 -5.19
CA LEU A 141 7.47 -5.70 -5.25
C LEU A 141 7.66 -6.88 -6.22
N ASP A 142 8.65 -6.82 -7.12
CA ASP A 142 8.81 -7.72 -8.26
C ASP A 142 7.53 -7.81 -9.10
N MET A 143 7.02 -6.64 -9.48
CA MET A 143 5.79 -6.49 -10.25
C MET A 143 5.93 -5.44 -11.34
N THR A 144 5.28 -5.68 -12.47
CA THR A 144 5.03 -4.66 -13.49
C THR A 144 3.98 -3.64 -13.03
N ILE A 145 3.90 -2.49 -13.72
CA ILE A 145 2.85 -1.48 -13.50
C ILE A 145 1.46 -2.13 -13.66
N GLU A 146 1.30 -2.99 -14.67
CA GLU A 146 0.07 -3.69 -14.97
C GLU A 146 -0.35 -4.64 -13.86
N GLU A 147 0.57 -5.48 -13.36
CA GLU A 147 0.30 -6.40 -12.22
C GLU A 147 -0.01 -5.62 -10.95
N TYR A 148 0.70 -4.52 -10.70
CA TYR A 148 0.45 -3.65 -9.56
C TYR A 148 -1.00 -3.11 -9.54
N TYR A 149 -1.52 -2.66 -10.68
CA TYR A 149 -2.89 -2.13 -10.75
C TYR A 149 -3.96 -3.21 -10.88
N ASN A 150 -3.72 -4.27 -11.66
CA ASN A 150 -4.71 -5.33 -11.87
C ASN A 150 -4.82 -6.32 -10.71
N GLU A 151 -3.76 -6.49 -9.92
CA GLU A 151 -3.71 -7.53 -8.90
C GLU A 151 -3.49 -6.97 -7.50
N TYR A 152 -2.45 -6.14 -7.33
CA TYR A 152 -2.04 -5.71 -6.01
C TYR A 152 -2.95 -4.62 -5.43
N THR A 153 -3.32 -3.60 -6.22
CA THR A 153 -4.13 -2.46 -5.76
C THR A 153 -5.61 -2.52 -6.16
N LYS A 154 -6.03 -3.53 -6.92
CA LYS A 154 -7.39 -3.63 -7.49
C LYS A 154 -8.50 -3.39 -6.47
N GLU A 155 -8.47 -4.08 -5.33
CA GLU A 155 -9.50 -3.90 -4.30
C GLU A 155 -9.39 -2.55 -3.58
N THR A 156 -8.18 -2.03 -3.38
CA THR A 156 -7.98 -0.67 -2.85
C THR A 156 -8.53 0.39 -3.81
N LEU A 157 -8.41 0.19 -5.12
CA LEU A 157 -9.03 1.09 -6.12
C LEU A 157 -10.55 1.01 -6.07
N ARG A 158 -11.12 -0.20 -5.90
CA ARG A 158 -12.56 -0.38 -5.70
C ARG A 158 -13.05 0.38 -4.46
N ASP A 159 -12.35 0.28 -3.35
CA ASP A 159 -12.69 1.01 -2.11
C ASP A 159 -12.61 2.53 -2.29
N LYS A 160 -11.59 3.03 -3.00
CA LYS A 160 -11.46 4.46 -3.33
C LYS A 160 -12.59 4.95 -4.23
N LEU A 161 -13.00 4.16 -5.23
CA LEU A 161 -14.14 4.50 -6.09
C LEU A 161 -15.44 4.53 -5.29
N LEU A 162 -15.59 3.62 -4.33
CA LEU A 162 -16.73 3.58 -3.43
C LEU A 162 -16.75 4.82 -2.50
N GLU A 163 -15.61 5.21 -1.93
CA GLU A 163 -15.44 6.46 -1.17
C GLU A 163 -15.77 7.68 -2.03
N ASN A 164 -15.29 7.74 -3.28
CA ASN A 164 -15.60 8.84 -4.21
C ASN A 164 -17.11 8.96 -4.48
N LYS A 165 -17.81 7.85 -4.70
CA LYS A 165 -19.28 7.86 -4.85
C LYS A 165 -19.97 8.37 -3.59
N LEU A 166 -19.46 8.03 -2.41
CA LEU A 166 -19.99 8.55 -1.15
C LEU A 166 -19.74 10.06 -1.00
N ILE A 167 -18.54 10.54 -1.35
CA ILE A 167 -18.20 11.97 -1.40
C ILE A 167 -19.18 12.70 -2.31
N ASP A 168 -19.39 12.22 -3.53
CA ASP A 168 -20.31 12.84 -4.49
C ASP A 168 -21.75 12.89 -3.97
N LYS A 169 -22.21 11.82 -3.32
CA LYS A 169 -23.56 11.76 -2.74
C LYS A 169 -23.73 12.75 -1.58
N VAL A 170 -22.75 12.82 -0.67
CA VAL A 170 -22.75 13.73 0.49
C VAL A 170 -22.63 15.19 0.06
N THR A 171 -21.87 15.45 -1.00
CA THR A 171 -21.52 16.79 -1.46
C THR A 171 -22.32 17.26 -2.68
N LYS A 172 -23.35 16.50 -3.12
CA LYS A 172 -24.13 16.75 -4.34
C LYS A 172 -24.70 18.16 -4.49
N ASN A 173 -24.97 18.84 -3.37
CA ASN A 173 -25.54 20.18 -3.35
C ASN A 173 -24.48 21.29 -3.30
N GLN A 174 -23.21 20.94 -3.13
CA GLN A 174 -22.10 21.88 -3.05
C GLN A 174 -21.45 22.05 -4.43
N LYS A 175 -21.32 23.30 -4.87
CA LYS A 175 -20.67 23.64 -6.14
C LYS A 175 -19.21 24.03 -5.96
N ASP A 176 -18.89 24.69 -4.86
CA ASP A 176 -17.52 25.13 -4.56
C ASP A 176 -16.66 23.95 -4.07
N PRO A 177 -15.45 23.75 -4.63
CA PRO A 177 -14.57 22.65 -4.22
C PRO A 177 -14.13 22.69 -2.75
N LYS A 178 -13.95 23.88 -2.15
CA LYS A 178 -13.55 23.99 -0.74
C LYS A 178 -14.72 23.61 0.17
N GLU A 179 -15.93 24.05 -0.17
CA GLU A 179 -17.15 23.66 0.57
C GLU A 179 -17.44 22.15 0.41
N LYS A 180 -17.20 21.56 -0.76
CA LYS A 180 -17.25 20.10 -0.94
C LYS A 180 -16.30 19.39 0.02
N MET A 181 -15.04 19.81 0.06
CA MET A 181 -14.02 19.20 0.93
C MET A 181 -14.35 19.38 2.41
N LYS A 182 -14.77 20.58 2.82
CA LYS A 182 -15.20 20.85 4.20
C LYS A 182 -16.36 19.94 4.60
N ARG A 183 -17.41 19.87 3.76
CA ARG A 183 -18.58 19.02 4.02
C ARG A 183 -18.20 17.54 4.11
N TRP A 184 -17.31 17.09 3.23
CA TRP A 184 -16.82 15.72 3.27
C TRP A 184 -16.06 15.43 4.57
N ASN A 185 -15.16 16.33 5.00
CA ASN A 185 -14.40 16.14 6.24
C ASN A 185 -15.32 16.05 7.47
N GLU A 186 -16.34 16.91 7.55
CA GLU A 186 -17.35 16.86 8.62
C GLU A 186 -18.11 15.52 8.63
N GLU A 187 -18.55 15.03 7.46
CA GLU A 187 -19.26 13.76 7.38
C GLU A 187 -18.34 12.57 7.67
N LYS A 188 -17.10 12.58 7.16
CA LYS A 188 -16.08 11.56 7.43
C LYS A 188 -15.78 11.45 8.92
N GLU A 189 -15.62 12.58 9.62
CA GLU A 189 -15.43 12.60 11.07
C GLU A 189 -16.65 12.00 11.79
N LYS A 190 -17.87 12.36 11.38
CA LYS A 190 -19.10 11.81 11.96
C LYS A 190 -19.23 10.29 11.75
N ILE A 191 -18.97 9.80 10.54
CA ILE A 191 -19.01 8.36 10.20
C ILE A 191 -18.02 7.59 11.07
N THR A 192 -16.76 8.03 11.06
CA THR A 192 -15.66 7.34 11.75
C THR A 192 -15.84 7.37 13.27
N ASN A 193 -16.26 8.50 13.85
CA ASN A 193 -16.52 8.60 15.29
C ASN A 193 -17.71 7.74 15.73
N THR A 194 -18.80 7.74 14.95
CA THR A 194 -19.96 6.86 15.21
C THR A 194 -19.55 5.39 15.17
N PHE A 195 -18.81 5.00 14.14
CA PHE A 195 -18.32 3.63 13.99
C PHE A 195 -17.43 3.21 15.16
N LYS A 196 -16.45 4.05 15.53
CA LYS A 196 -15.53 3.81 16.65
C LYS A 196 -16.26 3.69 17.98
N LYS A 197 -17.26 4.54 18.23
CA LYS A 197 -18.10 4.49 19.42
C LYS A 197 -18.88 3.17 19.51
N ASN A 198 -19.48 2.75 18.40
CA ASN A 198 -20.30 1.54 18.34
C ASN A 198 -19.47 0.23 18.35
N ASN A 199 -18.18 0.31 18.04
CA ASN A 199 -17.27 -0.85 17.94
C ASN A 199 -16.06 -0.75 18.86
N SER A 200 -16.14 0.04 19.94
CA SER A 200 -15.02 0.35 20.83
C SER A 200 -14.32 -0.91 21.39
N GLU A 201 -15.09 -1.88 21.88
CA GLU A 201 -14.55 -3.15 22.40
C GLU A 201 -13.91 -4.01 21.29
N LYS A 202 -14.51 -4.06 20.11
CA LYS A 202 -13.92 -4.79 18.96
C LYS A 202 -12.60 -4.17 18.54
N ILE A 203 -12.51 -2.84 18.47
CA ILE A 203 -11.29 -2.11 18.14
C ILE A 203 -10.22 -2.30 19.22
N LYS A 204 -10.62 -2.30 20.50
CA LYS A 204 -9.70 -2.57 21.62
C LYS A 204 -9.12 -3.98 21.52
N ASN A 205 -9.96 -4.98 21.25
CA ASN A 205 -9.53 -6.37 21.07
C ASN A 205 -8.61 -6.53 19.85
N LEU A 206 -8.95 -5.89 18.73
CA LEU A 206 -8.09 -5.83 17.54
C LEU A 206 -6.70 -5.28 17.86
N LYS A 207 -6.64 -4.12 18.53
CA LYS A 207 -5.38 -3.50 18.97
C LYS A 207 -4.57 -4.42 19.87
N ASN A 208 -5.22 -5.11 20.80
CA ASN A 208 -4.55 -6.03 21.72
C ASN A 208 -4.00 -7.26 20.98
N ASN A 209 -4.75 -7.83 20.05
CA ASN A 209 -4.33 -9.02 19.31
C ASN A 209 -3.11 -8.71 18.42
N ILE A 210 -3.17 -7.62 17.66
CA ILE A 210 -2.07 -7.21 16.77
C ILE A 210 -0.83 -6.78 17.58
N LYS A 211 -0.97 -6.33 18.84
CA LYS A 211 0.17 -6.02 19.72
C LYS A 211 0.82 -7.25 20.36
N LYS A 212 0.10 -8.38 20.50
CA LYS A 212 0.61 -9.59 21.14
C LYS A 212 1.42 -10.50 20.22
N ASN A 213 1.20 -10.40 18.91
CA ASN A 213 1.84 -11.24 17.89
C ASN A 213 3.22 -10.70 17.42
N ASN A 214 3.70 -9.61 18.04
CA ASN A 214 4.91 -8.85 17.69
C ASN A 214 5.78 -8.68 18.94
#